data_AF-A0AAV2Z3G7-F1
#
_entry.id   AF-A0AAV2Z3G7-F1
#
_cell.length_a   1.000
_cell.length_b   1.000
_cell.length_c   1.000
_cell.angle_alpha   90.00
_cell.angle_beta   90.00
_cell.angle_gamma   90.00
#
_symmetry.space_group_name_H-M   'P 1'
#
loop_
_entity.id
_entity.type
_entity.pdbx_description
1 polymer ?
#
loop_
_entity_poly.entity_id
_entity_poly.type
_entity_poly.pdbx_seq_one_letter_code
_entity_poly.pdbx_strand_id
1 'polypeptide(L)'
;MEAIAAQVQALKSEGNAQFQQKSFMGAAQKYTAALALLEEFAGDAESLRTPLLLNRAWANLETRDVNLALQAEDDCSQVLLTQSMCVKALYRRALARELLGNIQVSASTRLLGDH
;
A
#
# COMPACT_ATOMS: atom_id res chain seq x y z
N MET A 1 -19.51 -12.43 -11.33
CA MET A 1 -18.15 -12.58 -10.78
C MET A 1 -17.10 -12.03 -11.74
N GLU A 2 -17.08 -12.45 -13.01
CA GLU A 2 -16.11 -11.97 -14.02
C GLU A 2 -16.12 -10.45 -14.26
N ALA A 3 -17.30 -9.83 -14.14
CA ALA A 3 -17.47 -8.38 -14.29
C ALA A 3 -16.70 -7.56 -13.23
N ILE A 4 -16.64 -8.04 -11.98
CA ILE A 4 -15.95 -7.32 -10.89
C ILE A 4 -14.44 -7.35 -11.12
N ALA A 5 -13.88 -8.51 -11.47
CA ALA A 5 -12.46 -8.64 -11.79
C ALA A 5 -12.04 -7.75 -12.96
N ALA A 6 -12.86 -7.67 -14.01
CA ALA A 6 -12.63 -6.76 -15.13
C ALA A 6 -12.67 -5.28 -14.70
N GLN A 7 -13.62 -4.90 -13.85
CA GLN A 7 -13.75 -3.53 -13.35
C GLN A 7 -12.58 -3.14 -12.44
N VAL A 8 -12.14 -4.04 -11.56
CA VAL A 8 -10.94 -3.87 -10.73
C VAL A 8 -9.70 -3.65 -11.59
N GLN A 9 -9.54 -4.45 -12.66
CA GLN A 9 -8.43 -4.31 -13.59
C GLN A 9 -8.47 -2.99 -14.37
N ALA A 10 -9.66 -2.50 -14.75
CA ALA A 10 -9.84 -1.21 -15.40
C ALA A 10 -9.42 -0.07 -14.48
N LEU A 11 -9.90 -0.06 -13.23
CA LEU A 11 -9.52 0.94 -12.23
C LEU A 11 -8.02 0.92 -11.92
N LYS A 12 -7.41 -0.27 -11.84
CA LYS A 12 -5.95 -0.41 -11.71
C LYS A 12 -5.22 0.27 -12.86
N SER A 13 -5.70 0.06 -14.08
CA SER A 13 -5.08 0.62 -15.30
C SER A 13 -5.24 2.14 -15.36
N GLU A 14 -6.42 2.66 -14.98
CA GLU A 14 -6.64 4.10 -14.84
C GLU A 14 -5.73 4.72 -13.76
N GLY A 15 -5.60 4.07 -12.61
CA GLY A 15 -4.69 4.49 -11.55
C GLY A 15 -3.23 4.53 -12.02
N ASN A 16 -2.80 3.52 -12.79
CA ASN A 16 -1.45 3.50 -13.37
C ASN A 16 -1.24 4.66 -14.36
N ALA A 17 -2.23 4.96 -15.20
CA ALA A 17 -2.17 6.08 -16.15
C ALA A 17 -2.08 7.43 -15.42
N GLN A 18 -2.83 7.61 -14.34
CA GLN A 18 -2.74 8.81 -13.50
C GLN A 18 -1.40 8.90 -12.77
N PHE A 19 -0.87 7.77 -12.29
CA PHE A 19 0.44 7.72 -11.66
C PHE A 19 1.54 8.15 -12.63
N GLN A 20 1.50 7.69 -13.89
CA GLN A 20 2.45 8.10 -14.93
C GLN A 20 2.37 9.60 -15.24
N GLN A 21 1.19 10.20 -15.08
CA GLN A 21 0.97 11.64 -15.22
C GLN A 21 1.36 12.44 -13.96
N LYS A 22 1.99 11.81 -12.96
CA LYS A 22 2.32 12.37 -11.65
C LYS A 22 1.09 12.85 -10.84
N SER A 23 -0.10 12.42 -11.22
CA SER A 23 -1.33 12.65 -10.46
C SER A 23 -1.47 11.58 -9.38
N PHE A 24 -0.64 11.69 -8.34
CA PHE A 24 -0.51 10.66 -7.31
C PHE A 24 -1.76 10.51 -6.45
N MET A 25 -2.40 11.62 -6.07
CA MET A 25 -3.66 11.59 -5.31
C MET A 25 -4.79 10.94 -6.12
N GLY A 26 -4.89 11.27 -7.42
CA GLY A 26 -5.86 10.62 -8.31
C GLY A 26 -5.61 9.11 -8.40
N ALA A 27 -4.35 8.73 -8.61
CA ALA A 27 -3.96 7.32 -8.68
C ALA A 27 -4.34 6.56 -7.40
N ALA A 28 -4.06 7.12 -6.22
CA ALA A 28 -4.41 6.54 -4.93
C ALA A 28 -5.93 6.36 -4.75
N GLN A 29 -6.74 7.32 -5.22
CA GLN A 29 -8.21 7.20 -5.22
C GLN A 29 -8.69 6.06 -6.11
N LYS A 30 -8.12 5.91 -7.32
CA LYS A 30 -8.48 4.81 -8.24
C LYS A 30 -8.13 3.44 -7.66
N TYR A 31 -6.96 3.29 -7.04
CA TYR A 31 -6.61 2.04 -6.36
C TYR A 31 -7.50 1.75 -5.16
N THR A 32 -7.89 2.78 -4.40
CA THR A 32 -8.82 2.63 -3.27
C THR A 32 -10.20 2.17 -3.74
N ALA A 33 -10.72 2.75 -4.83
CA ALA A 33 -11.97 2.29 -5.43
C ALA A 33 -11.88 0.83 -5.90
N ALA A 34 -10.75 0.42 -6.49
CA ALA A 34 -10.52 -0.96 -6.90
C ALA A 34 -10.46 -1.93 -5.71
N LEU A 35 -9.85 -1.52 -4.59
CA LEU A 35 -9.80 -2.32 -3.36
C LEU A 35 -11.18 -2.48 -2.73
N ALA A 36 -12.02 -1.44 -2.73
CA ALA A 36 -13.39 -1.52 -2.23
C ALA A 36 -14.23 -2.54 -3.02
N LEU A 37 -14.09 -2.56 -4.35
CA LEU A 37 -14.76 -3.57 -5.19
C LEU A 37 -14.30 -5.01 -4.91
N LEU A 38 -13.06 -5.19 -4.43
CA LEU A 38 -12.55 -6.51 -4.04
C LEU A 38 -13.15 -7.01 -2.72
N GLU A 39 -13.67 -6.14 -1.84
CA GLU A 39 -14.36 -6.57 -0.62
C GLU A 39 -15.66 -7.33 -0.94
N GLU A 40 -16.29 -7.02 -2.06
CA GLU A 40 -17.49 -7.70 -2.56
C GLU A 40 -17.17 -8.92 -3.44
N PHE A 41 -15.89 -9.18 -3.72
CA PHE A 41 -15.46 -10.24 -4.63
C PHE A 41 -15.19 -11.56 -3.90
N ALA A 42 -16.01 -12.58 -4.17
CA ALA A 42 -15.88 -13.90 -3.56
C ALA A 42 -14.83 -14.84 -4.21
N GLY A 43 -14.07 -14.36 -5.19
CA GLY A 43 -13.03 -15.15 -5.89
C GLY A 43 -11.63 -14.98 -5.29
N ASP A 44 -10.60 -15.40 -6.02
CA ASP A 44 -9.19 -15.14 -5.63
C ASP A 44 -8.87 -13.64 -5.72
N ALA A 45 -9.19 -12.93 -4.64
CA ALA A 45 -8.99 -11.49 -4.51
C ALA A 45 -7.52 -11.15 -4.26
N GLU A 46 -6.71 -12.06 -3.70
CA GLU A 46 -5.35 -11.78 -3.23
C GLU A 46 -4.40 -11.44 -4.39
N SER A 47 -4.53 -12.14 -5.51
CA SER A 47 -3.74 -11.89 -6.72
C SER A 47 -4.02 -10.51 -7.34
N LEU A 48 -5.23 -9.97 -7.16
CA LEU A 48 -5.62 -8.62 -7.58
C LEU A 48 -5.33 -7.56 -6.49
N ARG A 49 -5.48 -7.92 -5.22
CA ARG A 49 -5.32 -7.04 -4.05
C ARG A 49 -3.87 -6.61 -3.88
N THR A 50 -2.93 -7.55 -3.98
CA THR A 50 -1.49 -7.29 -3.80
C THR A 50 -0.97 -6.14 -4.67
N PRO A 51 -1.12 -6.16 -6.02
CA PRO A 51 -0.64 -5.06 -6.86
C PRO A 51 -1.34 -3.73 -6.58
N LEU A 52 -2.62 -3.75 -6.17
CA LEU A 52 -3.36 -2.53 -5.81
C LEU A 52 -2.82 -1.89 -4.54
N LEU A 53 -2.63 -2.66 -3.46
CA LEU A 53 -2.04 -2.17 -2.22
C LEU A 53 -0.65 -1.60 -2.45
N LEU A 54 0.19 -2.33 -3.19
CA LEU A 54 1.53 -1.86 -3.53
C LEU A 54 1.49 -0.54 -4.30
N ASN A 55 0.63 -0.42 -5.31
CA ASN A 55 0.55 0.77 -6.13
C ASN A 55 -0.05 1.97 -5.37
N ARG A 56 -1.04 1.74 -4.49
CA ARG A 56 -1.58 2.76 -3.58
C ARG A 56 -0.52 3.25 -2.61
N ALA A 57 0.22 2.34 -1.98
CA ALA A 57 1.33 2.70 -1.09
C ALA A 57 2.36 3.59 -1.80
N TRP A 58 2.73 3.25 -3.04
CA TRP A 58 3.68 4.05 -3.81
C TRP A 58 3.13 5.42 -4.19
N ALA A 59 1.88 5.49 -4.66
CA ALA A 59 1.21 6.76 -4.95
C ALA A 59 1.18 7.67 -3.71
N ASN A 60 0.84 7.11 -2.55
CA ASN A 60 0.83 7.82 -1.29
C ASN A 60 2.22 8.34 -0.88
N LEU A 61 3.27 7.52 -1.02
CA LEU A 61 4.65 7.93 -0.70
C LEU A 61 5.15 9.08 -1.58
N GLU A 62 4.78 9.09 -2.86
CA GLU A 62 5.16 10.16 -3.79
C GLU A 62 4.55 11.52 -3.42
N THR A 63 3.43 11.56 -2.69
CA THR A 63 2.86 12.82 -2.19
C THR A 63 3.68 13.47 -1.07
N ARG A 64 4.58 12.71 -0.43
CA ARG A 64 5.34 13.12 0.77
C ARG A 64 4.47 13.58 1.95
N ASP A 65 3.19 13.24 1.95
CA ASP A 65 2.28 13.51 3.07
C ASP A 65 2.44 12.45 4.16
N VAL A 66 2.59 12.91 5.42
CA VAL A 66 2.82 12.04 6.59
C VAL A 66 1.61 11.13 6.87
N ASN A 67 0.39 11.62 6.69
CA ASN A 67 -0.82 10.81 6.89
C ASN A 67 -0.94 9.72 5.83
N LEU A 68 -0.57 10.05 4.58
CA LEU A 68 -0.56 9.07 3.49
C LEU A 68 0.59 8.07 3.64
N ALA A 69 1.70 8.46 4.27
CA ALA A 69 2.78 7.54 4.61
C ALA A 69 2.35 6.47 5.64
N LEU A 70 1.53 6.82 6.64
CA LEU A 70 0.93 5.83 7.56
C LEU A 70 0.11 4.78 6.79
N GLN A 71 -0.73 5.24 5.87
CA GLN A 71 -1.53 4.35 5.04
C GLN A 71 -0.64 3.46 4.14
N ALA A 72 0.45 4.01 3.60
CA ALA A 72 1.39 3.24 2.79
C ALA A 72 2.13 2.16 3.61
N GLU A 73 2.45 2.42 4.87
CA GLU A 73 3.01 1.41 5.78
C GLU A 73 2.03 0.26 6.02
N ASP A 74 0.76 0.57 6.28
CA ASP A 74 -0.28 -0.43 6.49
C ASP A 74 -0.48 -1.29 5.23
N ASP A 75 -0.60 -0.66 4.06
CA ASP A 75 -0.73 -1.34 2.76
C ASP A 75 0.41 -2.34 2.52
N CYS A 76 1.65 -1.92 2.79
CA CYS A 76 2.81 -2.79 2.64
C CYS A 76 2.81 -3.91 3.68
N SER A 77 2.35 -3.64 4.90
CA SER A 77 2.27 -4.63 5.97
C SER A 77 1.24 -5.71 5.66
N GLN A 78 0.07 -5.35 5.10
CA GLN A 78 -0.93 -6.31 4.62
C GLN A 78 -0.35 -7.24 3.54
N VAL A 79 0.39 -6.69 2.56
CA VAL A 79 1.04 -7.51 1.53
C VAL A 79 2.09 -8.44 2.12
N LEU A 80 2.82 -8.03 3.15
CA LEU A 80 3.83 -8.87 3.79
C LEU A 80 3.25 -10.01 4.64
N LEU A 81 1.98 -9.92 5.05
CA LEU A 81 1.30 -11.03 5.73
C LEU A 81 1.10 -12.23 4.79
N THR A 82 0.83 -11.97 3.51
CA THR A 82 0.63 -13.02 2.50
C THR A 82 1.91 -13.32 1.71
N GLN A 83 2.71 -12.29 1.41
CA GLN A 83 3.96 -12.37 0.64
C GLN A 83 5.12 -11.78 1.42
N SER A 84 5.59 -12.50 2.44
CA SER A 84 6.65 -12.05 3.38
C SER A 84 7.96 -11.62 2.70
N MET A 85 8.27 -12.16 1.52
CA MET A 85 9.48 -11.85 0.75
C MET A 85 9.25 -10.84 -0.39
N CYS A 86 8.13 -10.12 -0.40
CA CYS A 86 7.86 -9.11 -1.43
C CYS A 86 8.79 -7.90 -1.28
N VAL A 87 9.86 -7.87 -2.09
CA VAL A 87 10.88 -6.81 -2.06
C VAL A 87 10.28 -5.40 -2.22
N LYS A 88 9.26 -5.25 -3.08
CA LYS A 88 8.56 -3.96 -3.29
C LYS A 88 7.87 -3.49 -2.02
N ALA A 89 7.22 -4.40 -1.28
CA ALA A 89 6.54 -4.08 -0.02
C ALA A 89 7.56 -3.69 1.06
N LEU A 90 8.65 -4.46 1.21
CA LEU A 90 9.72 -4.17 2.16
C LEU A 90 10.33 -2.79 1.94
N TYR A 91 10.70 -2.49 0.69
CA TYR A 91 11.31 -1.21 0.32
C TYR A 91 10.37 -0.03 0.59
N ARG A 92 9.11 -0.11 0.15
CA ARG A 92 8.12 0.95 0.33
C ARG A 92 7.76 1.17 1.80
N ARG A 93 7.68 0.10 2.59
CA ARG A 93 7.47 0.19 4.04
C ARG A 93 8.63 0.90 4.75
N ALA A 94 9.87 0.64 4.33
CA ALA A 94 11.03 1.34 4.89
C ALA A 94 10.97 2.85 4.60
N LEU A 95 10.62 3.24 3.36
CA LEU A 95 10.42 4.64 2.99
C LEU A 95 9.28 5.32 3.76
N ALA A 96 8.17 4.60 3.98
CA ALA A 96 7.06 5.10 4.79
C ALA A 96 7.54 5.43 6.20
N ARG A 97 8.26 4.51 6.85
CA ARG A 97 8.79 4.70 8.21
C ARG A 97 9.83 5.81 8.31
N GLU A 98 10.61 6.01 7.26
CA GLU A 98 11.55 7.13 7.15
C GLU A 98 10.80 8.46 7.10
N LEU A 99 9.76 8.58 6.27
CA LEU A 99 8.91 9.77 6.19
C LEU A 99 8.14 10.06 7.48
N LEU A 100 7.74 9.01 8.20
CA LEU A 100 7.09 9.11 9.51
C LEU A 100 8.08 9.51 10.62
N GLY A 101 9.36 9.64 10.31
CA GLY A 101 10.35 10.24 11.21
C GLY A 101 10.80 9.33 12.35
N ASN A 102 10.93 8.01 12.13
CA ASN A 102 11.36 7.00 13.12
C ASN A 102 10.24 6.40 14.00
N ILE A 103 9.37 5.58 13.43
CA ILE A 103 8.62 4.61 14.23
C ILE A 103 9.35 3.25 14.16
N GLN A 104 10.15 2.99 15.21
CA GLN A 104 10.69 1.69 15.67
C GLN A 104 12.13 1.27 15.26
N VAL A 105 13.15 1.99 15.72
CA VAL A 105 14.39 1.36 16.27
C VAL A 105 14.49 1.61 17.79
N SER A 106 13.36 1.87 18.46
CA SER A 106 13.33 2.20 19.90
C SER A 106 12.15 1.56 20.64
N ALA A 107 11.91 0.27 20.41
CA ALA A 107 11.10 -0.55 21.33
C ALA A 107 11.86 -1.78 21.85
N SER A 108 13.19 -1.75 21.85
CA SER A 108 14.01 -2.82 22.47
C SER A 108 15.19 -2.33 23.30
N THR A 109 15.36 -1.03 23.55
CA THR A 109 16.49 -0.48 24.34
C THR A 109 16.07 0.31 25.58
N ARG A 110 14.82 0.17 26.06
CA ARG A 110 14.38 0.82 27.31
C ARG A 110 13.77 -0.17 28.31
N LEU A 111 14.42 -1.33 28.49
CA LEU A 111 14.14 -2.29 29.59
C LEU A 111 15.39 -2.94 30.18
N LEU A 112 16.58 -2.32 30.09
CA LEU A 112 17.76 -2.76 30.85
C LEU A 112 18.55 -1.54 31.32
N GLY A 113 18.21 -1.03 32.49
CA GLY A 113 18.91 0.11 33.09
C GLY A 113 18.31 0.61 34.39
N ASP A 114 17.80 -0.30 35.23
CA ASP A 114 17.58 -0.04 36.66
C ASP A 114 18.27 -1.16 37.44
N HIS A 115 19.54 -0.93 37.80
CA HIS A 115 20.26 -1.60 38.88
C HIS A 115 21.28 -0.63 39.48
#